data_AF-A0A4Y2APZ5-F1
#
_entry.id   AF-A0A4Y2APZ5-F1
#
_cell.length_a   1.000
_cell.length_b   1.000
_cell.length_c   1.000
_cell.angle_alpha   90.00
_cell.angle_beta   90.00
_cell.angle_gamma   90.00
#
_symmetry.space_group_name_H-M   'P 1'
#
loop_
_entity.id
_entity.type
_entity.pdbx_description
1 polymer ?
#
loop_
_entity_poly.entity_id
_entity_poly.type
_entity_poly.pdbx_seq_one_letter_code
_entity_poly.pdbx_strand_id
1 'polypeptide(L)'
;MCFFNASGTQKLHLLVIGKSKNPRALKNIMIQALPVSYTNQKNSYMNKDIFKQWFFDEFGPKVEKHLEEKELPRQALLLIDNAPSHLEVEDLKSGNIKAMFLPANVTSLIQPMDQGVINDLKLK
;
A
#
# COMPACT_ATOMS: atom_id res chain seq x y z
N MET A 1 0.93 -1.96 5.12
CA MET A 1 0.12 -1.21 4.14
C MET A 1 -0.70 -2.19 3.34
N CYS A 2 -2.00 -1.91 3.23
CA CYS A 2 -2.99 -2.75 2.58
C CYS A 2 -3.67 -1.93 1.49
N PHE A 3 -3.93 -2.54 0.34
CA PHE A 3 -4.52 -1.88 -0.81
C PHE A 3 -5.57 -2.78 -1.47
N PHE A 4 -6.64 -2.15 -1.92
CA PHE A 4 -7.70 -2.72 -2.72
C PHE A 4 -8.25 -1.62 -3.64
N ASN A 5 -8.68 -2.00 -4.85
CA ASN A 5 -9.44 -1.08 -5.68
C ASN A 5 -10.91 -0.99 -5.20
N ALA A 6 -11.65 0.01 -5.68
CA ALA A 6 -13.03 0.26 -5.23
C ALA A 6 -13.99 -0.94 -5.42
N SER A 7 -13.76 -1.77 -6.44
CA SER A 7 -14.55 -2.98 -6.70
C SER A 7 -14.08 -4.21 -5.92
N GLY A 8 -12.93 -4.14 -5.23
CA GLY A 8 -12.31 -5.25 -4.52
C GLY A 8 -11.69 -6.34 -5.40
N THR A 9 -11.67 -6.17 -6.73
CA THR A 9 -11.14 -7.15 -7.69
C THR A 9 -9.62 -7.18 -7.75
N GLN A 10 -8.97 -6.07 -7.40
CA GLN A 10 -7.52 -5.98 -7.34
C GLN A 10 -7.09 -5.75 -5.91
N LYS A 11 -6.19 -6.61 -5.42
CA LYS A 11 -5.56 -6.50 -4.11
C LYS A 11 -4.05 -6.70 -4.28
N LEU A 12 -3.27 -5.91 -3.55
CA LEU A 12 -1.82 -6.09 -3.50
C LEU A 12 -1.44 -6.90 -2.27
N HIS A 13 -0.28 -7.57 -2.34
CA HIS A 13 0.30 -8.23 -1.17
C HIS A 13 0.44 -7.22 -0.02
N LEU A 14 0.14 -7.68 1.19
CA LEU A 14 0.26 -6.86 2.39
C LEU A 14 1.73 -6.48 2.57
N LEU A 15 2.03 -5.18 2.64
CA LEU A 15 3.36 -4.72 3.02
C LEU A 15 3.50 -4.74 4.55
N VAL A 16 4.33 -5.65 5.04
CA VAL A 16 4.69 -5.81 6.45
C VAL A 16 6.03 -5.11 6.71
N ILE A 17 6.06 -4.24 7.71
CA ILE A 17 7.27 -3.49 8.11
C ILE A 17 7.69 -3.96 9.50
N GLY A 18 8.83 -4.66 9.59
CA GLY A 18 9.38 -5.12 10.87
C GLY A 18 10.64 -4.36 11.29
N LYS A 19 11.12 -4.56 12.54
CA LYS A 19 12.37 -3.93 13.03
C LYS A 19 13.60 -4.54 12.40
N SER A 20 13.64 -5.87 12.36
CA SER A 20 14.80 -6.63 11.91
C SER A 20 14.73 -6.86 10.41
N LYS A 21 15.86 -6.78 9.71
CA LYS A 21 15.96 -7.24 8.31
C LYS A 21 15.63 -8.73 8.19
N ASN A 22 16.07 -9.53 9.17
CA ASN A 22 15.82 -10.95 9.26
C ASN A 22 15.17 -11.26 10.61
N PRO A 23 13.83 -11.20 10.71
CA PRO A 23 13.13 -11.49 11.96
C PRO A 23 13.29 -12.97 12.31
N ARG A 24 13.59 -13.25 13.58
CA ARG A 24 13.75 -14.63 14.07
C ARG A 24 12.50 -15.49 13.86
N ALA A 25 11.32 -14.88 13.88
CA ALA A 25 10.05 -15.54 13.61
C ALA A 25 9.93 -16.07 12.17
N LEU A 26 10.66 -15.49 11.21
CA LEU A 26 10.70 -15.95 9.82
C LEU A 26 12.00 -16.71 9.50
N LYS A 27 12.73 -17.16 10.53
CA LYS A 27 13.95 -17.94 10.33
C LYS A 27 13.59 -19.24 9.61
N ASN A 28 14.31 -19.54 8.53
CA ASN A 28 14.08 -20.70 7.65
C ASN A 28 12.78 -20.64 6.82
N ILE A 29 12.08 -19.51 6.79
CA ILE A 29 10.96 -19.29 5.88
C ILE A 29 11.49 -18.51 4.67
N MET A 30 11.21 -19.01 3.47
CA MET A 30 11.44 -18.24 2.25
C MET A 30 10.40 -17.12 2.19
N ILE A 31 10.81 -15.89 2.48
CA ILE A 31 9.91 -14.73 2.53
C ILE A 31 9.17 -14.54 1.20
N GLN A 32 9.81 -14.86 0.07
CA GLN A 32 9.20 -14.81 -1.26
C GLN A 32 8.03 -15.80 -1.44
N ALA A 33 7.97 -16.85 -0.62
CA ALA A 33 6.88 -17.82 -0.64
C ALA A 33 5.66 -17.36 0.18
N LEU A 34 5.78 -16.28 0.96
CA LEU A 34 4.66 -15.73 1.72
C LEU A 34 3.83 -14.80 0.82
N PRO A 35 2.50 -14.73 1.01
CA PRO A 35 1.62 -13.80 0.28
C PRO A 35 1.73 -12.36 0.79
N VAL A 36 2.90 -11.96 1.30
CA VAL A 36 3.17 -10.64 1.88
C VAL A 36 4.51 -10.12 1.37
N SER A 37 4.60 -8.81 1.23
CA SER A 37 5.88 -8.13 0.99
C SER A 37 6.45 -7.71 2.34
N TYR A 38 7.72 -8.01 2.61
CA TYR A 38 8.37 -7.65 3.87
C TYR A 38 9.47 -6.62 3.65
N THR A 39 9.50 -5.58 4.47
CA THR A 39 10.61 -4.63 4.57
C THR A 39 10.95 -4.33 6.02
N ASN A 40 12.11 -3.73 6.28
CA ASN A 40 12.55 -3.43 7.63
C ASN A 40 12.83 -1.95 7.86
N GLN A 41 12.40 -1.45 9.02
CA GLN A 41 12.62 -0.10 9.49
C GLN A 41 12.76 -0.12 11.01
N LYS A 42 13.75 0.60 11.56
CA LYS A 42 14.15 0.52 12.99
C LYS A 42 12.97 0.73 13.95
N ASN A 43 12.02 1.58 13.58
CA ASN A 43 10.86 1.92 14.40
C ASN A 43 9.59 1.15 13.98
N SER A 44 9.67 0.30 12.96
CA SER A 44 8.56 -0.50 12.41
C SER A 44 7.34 0.31 12.00
N TYR A 45 7.53 1.55 11.58
CA TYR A 45 6.48 2.34 10.96
C TYR A 45 6.82 2.67 9.52
N MET A 46 5.77 3.02 8.76
CA MET A 46 5.91 3.48 7.39
C MET A 46 6.57 4.86 7.35
N ASN A 47 7.65 5.00 6.57
CA ASN A 47 8.28 6.29 6.28
C ASN A 47 8.11 6.64 4.80
N LYS A 48 8.56 7.85 4.41
CA LYS A 48 8.45 8.32 3.03
C LYS A 48 9.13 7.41 2.03
N ASP A 49 10.35 6.98 2.34
CA ASP A 49 11.18 6.23 1.40
C ASP A 49 10.57 4.86 1.10
N ILE A 50 10.10 4.16 2.14
CA ILE A 50 9.38 2.89 1.99
C ILE A 50 8.09 3.10 1.21
N PHE A 51 7.37 4.19 1.45
CA PHE A 51 6.13 4.48 0.72
C PHE A 51 6.39 4.79 -0.76
N LYS A 52 7.38 5.64 -1.06
CA LYS A 52 7.78 5.97 -2.44
C LYS A 52 8.22 4.70 -3.17
N GLN A 53 9.08 3.91 -2.54
CA GLN A 53 9.54 2.65 -3.11
C GLN A 53 8.36 1.72 -3.41
N TRP A 54 7.45 1.52 -2.45
CA TRP A 54 6.24 0.73 -2.68
C TRP A 54 5.36 1.31 -3.80
N PHE A 55 5.23 2.64 -3.90
CA PHE A 55 4.43 3.28 -4.95
C PHE A 55 4.98 2.99 -6.35
N PHE A 56 6.29 3.16 -6.55
CA PHE A 56 6.94 3.02 -7.86
C PHE A 56 7.25 1.57 -8.23
N ASP A 57 7.65 0.73 -7.27
CA ASP A 57 8.11 -0.63 -7.56
C ASP A 57 6.97 -1.66 -7.52
N GLU A 58 5.92 -1.41 -6.72
CA GLU A 58 4.85 -2.38 -6.50
C GLU A 58 3.50 -1.89 -7.01
N PHE A 59 3.04 -0.71 -6.55
CA PHE A 59 1.71 -0.21 -6.86
C PHE A 59 1.55 0.16 -8.34
N GLY A 60 2.40 1.06 -8.85
CA GLY A 60 2.34 1.56 -10.23
C GLY A 60 2.32 0.43 -11.26
N PRO A 61 3.36 -0.44 -11.32
CA PRO A 61 3.43 -1.51 -12.31
C PRO A 61 2.25 -2.49 -12.24
N LYS A 62 1.76 -2.82 -11.04
CA LYS A 62 0.62 -3.75 -10.89
C LYS A 62 -0.71 -3.12 -11.29
N VAL A 63 -0.90 -1.83 -11.04
CA VAL A 63 -2.09 -1.11 -11.51
C VAL A 63 -2.06 -0.95 -13.03
N GLU A 64 -0.90 -0.63 -13.60
CA GLU A 64 -0.73 -0.55 -15.06
C GLU A 64 -1.08 -1.86 -15.74
N LYS A 65 -0.49 -2.97 -15.26
CA LYS A 65 -0.81 -4.30 -15.75
C LYS A 65 -2.30 -4.62 -15.66
N HIS A 66 -2.95 -4.27 -14.54
CA HIS A 66 -4.38 -4.51 -14.37
C HIS A 66 -5.25 -3.68 -15.33
N LEU A 67 -4.87 -2.42 -15.58
CA LEU A 67 -5.57 -1.56 -16.54
C LEU A 67 -5.40 -2.09 -17.96
N GLU A 68 -4.20 -2.54 -18.33
CA GLU A 68 -3.93 -3.19 -19.62
C GLU A 68 -4.75 -4.47 -19.79
N GLU A 69 -4.77 -5.36 -18.80
CA GLU A 69 -5.56 -6.61 -18.81
C GLU A 69 -7.08 -6.36 -18.91
N LYS A 70 -7.54 -5.17 -18.51
CA LYS A 70 -8.95 -4.75 -18.58
C LYS A 70 -9.25 -3.85 -19.77
N GLU A 71 -8.27 -3.59 -20.63
CA GLU A 71 -8.38 -2.67 -21.77
C GLU A 71 -8.88 -1.27 -21.34
N LEU A 72 -8.48 -0.84 -20.14
CA LEU A 72 -8.84 0.46 -19.58
C LEU A 72 -7.73 1.50 -19.85
N PRO A 73 -8.08 2.80 -19.90
CA PRO A 73 -7.08 3.86 -19.96
C PRO A 73 -6.09 3.76 -18.80
N ARG A 74 -4.82 4.03 -19.06
CA ARG A 74 -3.75 4.08 -18.05
C ARG A 74 -3.92 5.31 -17.14
N GLN A 75 -4.97 5.33 -16.33
CA GLN A 75 -5.30 6.42 -15.42
C GLN A 75 -5.82 5.82 -14.11
N ALA A 76 -5.17 6.17 -13.00
CA ALA A 76 -5.58 5.71 -11.68
C ALA A 76 -5.29 6.75 -10.59
N LEU A 77 -6.07 6.69 -9.52
CA LEU A 77 -5.91 7.53 -8.34
C LEU A 77 -5.78 6.64 -7.11
N LEU A 78 -4.66 6.75 -6.40
CA LEU A 78 -4.49 6.13 -5.09
C LEU A 78 -4.95 7.11 -4.01
N LEU A 79 -5.98 6.75 -3.26
CA LEU A 79 -6.44 7.51 -2.11
C LEU A 79 -5.72 6.99 -0.85
N ILE A 80 -5.06 7.88 -0.12
CA ILE A 80 -4.29 7.57 1.09
C ILE A 80 -4.98 8.22 2.29
N ASP A 81 -4.98 7.54 3.44
CA ASP A 81 -5.40 8.10 4.71
C ASP A 81 -4.49 9.28 5.11
N ASN A 82 -4.94 10.09 6.06
CA ASN A 82 -4.22 11.28 6.52
C ASN A 82 -2.92 10.89 7.26
N ALA A 83 -1.88 10.57 6.50
CA ALA A 83 -0.55 10.22 6.98
C ALA A 83 0.28 11.48 7.26
N PRO A 84 1.24 11.46 8.21
CA PRO A 84 1.97 12.65 8.64
C PRO A 84 2.70 13.35 7.49
N SER A 85 2.07 14.44 7.03
CA SER A 85 2.47 15.74 6.44
C SER A 85 3.80 15.91 5.68
N HIS A 86 4.55 14.86 5.43
CA HIS A 86 5.87 14.96 4.84
C HIS A 86 5.97 14.28 3.46
N LEU A 87 4.94 13.58 2.99
CA LEU A 87 4.89 13.12 1.59
C LEU A 87 4.22 14.21 0.75
N GLU A 88 4.98 14.85 -0.13
CA GLU A 88 4.40 15.76 -1.11
C GLU A 88 3.73 14.92 -2.20
N VAL A 89 2.46 15.24 -2.50
CA VAL A 89 1.66 14.52 -3.51
C VAL A 89 2.33 14.56 -4.89
N GLU A 90 3.07 15.63 -5.14
CA GLU A 90 3.84 15.86 -6.37
C GLU A 90 4.90 14.78 -6.61
N ASP A 91 5.46 14.20 -5.55
CA ASP A 91 6.44 13.11 -5.63
C ASP A 91 5.82 11.74 -5.95
N LEU A 92 4.49 11.62 -5.93
CA LEU A 92 3.75 10.36 -6.03
C LEU A 92 2.94 10.29 -7.33
N LYS A 93 3.65 10.46 -8.44
CA LYS A 93 3.06 10.43 -9.78
C LYS A 93 3.94 9.60 -10.73
N SER A 94 3.31 8.66 -11.42
CA SER A 94 3.90 7.92 -12.54
C SER A 94 2.96 8.07 -13.74
N GLY A 95 3.29 8.99 -14.66
CA GLY A 95 2.40 9.34 -15.77
C GLY A 95 1.04 9.85 -15.29
N ASN A 96 -0.03 9.12 -15.62
CA ASN A 96 -1.42 9.42 -15.25
C ASN A 96 -1.90 8.66 -14.00
N ILE A 97 -1.01 7.93 -13.34
CA ILE A 97 -1.24 7.29 -12.04
C ILE A 97 -0.70 8.23 -10.97
N LYS A 98 -1.56 8.65 -10.04
CA LYS A 98 -1.18 9.60 -8.98
C LYS A 98 -1.76 9.20 -7.63
N ALA A 99 -1.11 9.64 -6.56
CA ALA A 99 -1.68 9.56 -5.21
C ALA A 99 -2.40 10.85 -4.82
N MET A 100 -3.28 10.77 -3.82
CA MET A 100 -3.93 11.91 -3.18
C MET A 100 -4.24 11.56 -1.72
N PHE A 101 -3.97 12.50 -0.81
CA PHE A 101 -4.37 12.38 0.58
C PHE A 101 -5.83 12.77 0.75
N LEU A 102 -6.56 12.00 1.55
CA LEU A 102 -7.89 12.42 1.99
C LEU A 102 -7.79 13.61 2.96
N PRO A 103 -8.83 14.46 3.01
CA PRO A 103 -8.87 15.55 3.99
C PRO A 103 -8.78 15.02 5.42
N ALA A 104 -8.19 15.81 6.32
CA ALA A 104 -8.16 15.50 7.74
C ALA A 104 -9.59 15.38 8.30
N ASN A 105 -9.78 14.52 9.31
CA ASN A 105 -11.02 14.35 10.08
C ASN A 105 -12.24 13.73 9.35
N VAL A 106 -12.13 13.31 8.09
CA VAL A 106 -13.18 12.54 7.38
C VAL A 106 -12.79 11.07 7.14
N THR A 107 -11.61 10.68 7.63
CA THR A 107 -10.94 9.42 7.32
C THR A 107 -11.75 8.22 7.78
N SER A 108 -12.21 8.18 9.04
CA SER A 108 -13.04 7.10 9.58
C SER A 108 -14.41 6.96 8.88
N LEU A 109 -14.93 8.05 8.29
CA LEU A 109 -16.24 8.06 7.65
C LEU A 109 -16.18 7.64 6.17
N ILE A 110 -15.04 7.85 5.51
CA ILE A 110 -14.89 7.67 4.06
C ILE A 110 -13.95 6.51 3.71
N GLN A 111 -12.98 6.17 4.57
CA GLN A 111 -12.03 5.10 4.30
C GLN A 111 -12.63 3.73 4.61
N PRO A 112 -12.87 2.89 3.60
CA PRO A 112 -13.42 1.56 3.84
C PRO A 112 -12.46 0.67 4.66
N MET A 113 -11.17 1.00 4.69
CA MET A 113 -10.18 0.27 5.49
C MET A 113 -10.41 0.39 6.98
N ASP A 114 -10.73 1.60 7.43
CA ASP A 114 -11.04 1.89 8.82
C ASP A 114 -12.46 1.39 9.21
N GLN A 115 -13.29 1.06 8.23
CA GLN A 115 -14.67 0.58 8.42
C GLN A 115 -14.80 -0.95 8.54
N GLY A 116 -13.72 -1.64 8.90
CA GLY A 116 -13.77 -3.06 9.28
C GLY A 116 -12.79 -3.96 8.55
N VAL A 117 -12.27 -3.55 7.38
CA VAL A 117 -11.31 -4.38 6.63
C VAL A 117 -10.04 -4.64 7.44
N ILE A 118 -9.52 -3.63 8.13
CA ILE A 118 -8.35 -3.80 9.01
C ILE A 118 -8.68 -4.71 10.21
N ASN A 119 -9.90 -4.61 10.75
CA ASN A 119 -10.31 -5.44 11.88
C ASN A 119 -10.40 -6.91 11.46
N ASP A 120 -11.06 -7.20 10.35
CA ASP A 120 -11.18 -8.55 9.80
C ASP A 120 -9.82 -9.17 9.44
N LEU A 121 -8.87 -8.35 8.95
CA LEU A 121 -7.52 -8.80 8.65
C LEU A 121 -6.74 -9.21 9.92
N LYS A 122 -7.03 -8.61 11.08
CA LYS A 122 -6.36 -8.92 12.34
C LYS A 122 -6.99 -10.11 13.10
N LEU A 123 -8.25 -10.42 12.81
CA LEU A 123 -9.02 -11.45 13.51
C LEU A 123 -8.87 -12.86 12.88
N LYS A 124 -8.21 -12.97 11.74
CA LYS A 124 -7.85 -14.25 11.09
C LYS A 124 -6.38 -14.57 11.28
#